data_AF-A0A2W4THS3-F1
#
_entry.id   AF-A0A2W4THS3-F1
#
_cell.length_a   1.000
_cell.length_b   1.000
_cell.length_c   1.000
_cell.angle_alpha   90.00
_cell.angle_beta   90.00
_cell.angle_gamma   90.00
#
_symmetry.space_group_name_H-M   'P 1'
#
loop_
_entity.id
_entity.type
_entity.pdbx_description
1 polymer ?
#
loop_
_entity_poly.entity_id
_entity_poly.type
_entity_poly.pdbx_seq_one_letter_code
_entity_poly.pdbx_strand_id
1 'polypeptide(L)' 'MCDVFVTMDGNIEHQQRLAALSFGIAIIGAASNRMVDLLPVVPELIQAIDAVQPGEVRRVGTSPKGRGR' A
#
# COMPACT_ATOMS: atom_id res chain seq x y z
N MET A 1 2.59 -19.00 1.64
CA MET A 1 1.88 -18.23 0.59
C MET A 1 1.30 -17.00 1.27
N CYS A 2 1.37 -15.83 0.64
CA CYS A 2 0.90 -14.58 1.22
C CYS A 2 -0.26 -14.08 0.37
N ASP A 3 -1.31 -13.54 1.00
CA ASP A 3 -2.49 -13.02 0.30
C ASP A 3 -2.34 -11.54 -0.06
N VAL A 4 -1.64 -10.77 0.80
CA VAL A 4 -1.45 -9.32 0.63
C VAL A 4 -0.03 -8.90 0.98
N PHE A 5 0.57 -8.04 0.14
CA PHE A 5 1.85 -7.38 0.39
C PHE A 5 1.63 -5.91 0.77
N VAL A 6 2.09 -5.51 1.95
CA VAL A 6 1.96 -4.14 2.45
C VAL A 6 3.28 -3.40 2.32
N THR A 7 3.27 -2.21 1.74
CA THR A 7 4.47 -1.39 1.55
C THR A 7 4.18 0.10 1.66
N MET A 8 5.22 0.93 1.80
CA MET A 8 5.14 2.38 1.60
C MET A 8 5.77 2.82 0.27
N ASP A 9 6.39 1.89 -0.47
CA ASP A 9 6.99 2.17 -1.77
C ASP A 9 5.89 2.26 -2.84
N GLY A 10 5.67 3.47 -3.35
CA GLY A 10 4.71 3.72 -4.43
C GLY A 10 5.18 3.21 -5.78
N ASN A 11 6.48 3.03 -5.97
CA ASN A 11 7.07 2.72 -7.28
C ASN A 11 6.74 1.30 -7.78
N ILE A 12 6.20 0.43 -6.91
CA ILE A 12 5.67 -0.88 -7.29
C ILE A 12 4.60 -0.78 -8.40
N GLU A 13 3.79 0.28 -8.41
CA GLU A 13 2.75 0.48 -9.45
C GLU A 13 3.31 0.55 -10.88
N HIS A 14 4.57 0.97 -11.02
CA HIS A 14 5.24 1.14 -12.30
C HIS A 14 5.93 -0.15 -12.79
N GLN A 15 5.86 -1.23 -12.00
CA GLN A 15 6.39 -2.52 -12.43
C GLN A 15 5.41 -3.22 -13.37
N GLN A 16 5.89 -3.65 -14.54
CA GLN A 16 5.09 -4.23 -15.62
C GLN A 16 4.42 -5.60 -15.30
N ARG A 17 4.52 -6.10 -14.06
CA ARG A 17 4.11 -7.48 -13.68
C ARG A 17 3.04 -7.57 -12.60
N LEU A 18 2.38 -6.46 -12.25
CA LEU A 18 1.39 -6.44 -11.16
C LEU A 18 0.22 -7.39 -11.40
N ALA A 19 -0.32 -7.44 -12.62
CA ALA A 19 -1.41 -8.34 -12.98
C ALA A 19 -1.04 -9.84 -12.92
N ALA A 20 0.25 -10.18 -12.88
CA ALA A 20 0.72 -11.55 -12.76
C ALA A 20 0.99 -11.97 -11.30
N LEU A 21 0.79 -11.07 -10.34
CA LEU A 21 0.97 -11.38 -8.93
C LEU A 21 -0.22 -12.20 -8.41
N SER A 22 0.10 -13.26 -7.68
CA SER A 22 -0.89 -14.11 -7.00
C SER A 22 -1.38 -13.52 -5.67
N PHE A 23 -1.06 -12.26 -5.38
CA PHE A 23 -1.38 -11.55 -4.14
C PHE A 23 -1.75 -10.09 -4.44
N GLY A 24 -2.50 -9.47 -3.53
CA GLY A 24 -2.84 -8.05 -3.59
C GLY A 24 -1.77 -7.16 -2.99
N ILE A 25 -1.72 -5.88 -3.36
CA ILE A 25 -0.76 -4.92 -2.81
C ILE A 25 -1.50 -3.78 -2.12
N ALA A 26 -1.12 -3.48 -0.88
CA ALA A 26 -1.57 -2.30 -0.15
C ALA A 26 -0.40 -1.33 0.04
N ILE A 27 -0.53 -0.11 -0.48
CA ILE A 27 0.47 0.96 -0.37
C ILE A 27 0.00 1.97 0.69
N ILE A 28 0.78 2.12 1.76
CA ILE A 28 0.52 3.07 2.82
C ILE A 28 1.09 4.44 2.45
N GLY A 29 0.21 5.42 2.33
CA GLY A 29 0.53 6.84 2.32
C GLY A 29 0.55 7.39 3.74
N ALA A 30 1.75 7.64 4.28
CA ALA A 30 1.94 8.34 5.55
C ALA A 30 3.10 9.34 5.44
N ALA A 31 3.24 10.21 6.45
CA ALA A 31 4.32 11.19 6.49
C ALA A 31 5.71 10.55 6.65
N SER A 32 5.81 9.42 7.36
CA SER A 32 7.03 8.62 7.50
C SER A 32 6.73 7.17 7.88
N ASN A 33 7.75 6.29 7.87
CA ASN A 33 7.66 4.90 8.34
C ASN A 33 7.74 4.78 9.88
N ARG A 34 7.50 5.88 10.61
CA ARG A 34 7.43 5.85 12.07
C ARG A 34 6.06 5.40 12.49
N MET A 35 5.99 4.58 13.54
CA MET A 35 4.72 4.05 14.07
C MET A 35 3.69 5.15 14.37
N VAL A 36 4.13 6.33 14.85
CA VAL A 36 3.23 7.46 15.13
C VAL A 36 2.47 7.95 13.89
N ASP A 37 3.07 7.84 12.71
CA ASP A 37 2.45 8.25 11.45
C ASP A 37 1.66 7.11 10.78
N LEU A 38 1.98 5.85 11.13
CA LEU A 38 1.31 4.67 10.59
C LEU A 38 0.05 4.30 11.36
N LEU A 39 0.05 4.46 12.69
CA LEU A 39 -1.07 4.12 13.56
C LEU A 39 -2.42 4.70 13.10
N PRO A 40 -2.51 5.96 12.65
CA PRO A 40 -3.77 6.51 12.14
C PRO A 40 -4.29 5.82 10.88
N VAL A 41 -3.41 5.21 10.07
CA VAL A 41 -3.76 4.56 8.79
C VAL A 41 -4.16 3.10 8.98
N VAL A 42 -3.85 2.49 10.13
CA VAL A 42 -4.14 1.07 10.41
C VAL A 42 -5.61 0.68 10.16
N PRO A 43 -6.63 1.44 10.59
CA PRO A 43 -8.02 1.07 10.35
C PRO A 43 -8.37 0.98 8.87
N GLU A 44 -7.86 1.90 8.06
CA GLU A 44 -8.05 1.92 6.60
C GLU A 44 -7.26 0.79 5.93
N LEU A 45 -6.02 0.54 6.39
CA LEU A 45 -5.19 -0.55 5.93
C LEU A 45 -5.86 -1.91 6.13
N ILE A 46 -6.50 -2.15 7.28
CA ILE A 46 -7.23 -3.39 7.55
C ILE A 46 -8.37 -3.57 6.55
N GLN A 47 -9.15 -2.52 6.26
CA GLN A 47 -10.22 -2.59 5.25
C GLN A 47 -9.68 -2.85 3.85
N ALA A 48 -8.53 -2.27 3.51
CA ALA A 48 -7.88 -2.52 2.23
C ALA A 48 -7.37 -3.96 2.10
N ILE A 49 -6.78 -4.52 3.16
CA ILE A 49 -6.32 -5.92 3.20
C ILE A 49 -7.49 -6.89 3.00
N ASP A 50 -8.63 -6.63 3.64
CA ASP A 50 -9.81 -7.51 3.54
C ASP A 50 -10.41 -7.55 2.13
N ALA A 51 -10.32 -6.44 1.40
CA ALA A 51 -11.00 -6.28 0.13
C ALA A 51 -10.09 -6.29 -1.11
N VAL A 52 -8.76 -6.34 -0.96
CA VAL A 52 -7.81 -6.34 -2.08
C VAL A 52 -7.76 -7.71 -2.77
N GLN A 53 -7.77 -7.71 -4.10
CA GLN A 53 -7.69 -8.91 -4.92
C GLN A 53 -6.27 -9.16 -5.46
N PRO A 54 -5.93 -10.41 -5.86
CA PRO A 54 -4.68 -10.68 -6.55
C PRO A 54 -4.47 -9.78 -7.77
N GLY A 55 -3.28 -9.19 -7.87
CA GLY A 55 -2.93 -8.25 -8.94
C GLY A 55 -3.57 -6.86 -8.82
N GLU A 56 -4.32 -6.59 -7.76
CA GLU A 56 -4.86 -5.28 -7.42
C GLU A 56 -3.88 -4.49 -6.54
N VAL A 57 -3.84 -3.17 -6.74
CA VAL A 57 -3.11 -2.23 -5.89
C VAL A 57 -4.11 -1.30 -5.22
N ARG A 58 -4.11 -1.26 -3.89
CA ARG A 58 -4.88 -0.29 -3.10
C ARG A 58 -3.95 0.66 -2.36
N ARG A 59 -4.31 1.95 -2.33
CA ARG A 59 -3.61 2.95 -1.53
C ARG A 59 -4.46 3.30 -0.32
N VAL A 60 -3.81 3.41 0.84
CA VAL A 60 -4.45 3.79 2.09
C VAL A 60 -3.70 4.93 2.74
N GLY A 61 -4.42 5.83 3.41
CA GLY A 61 -3.84 7.01 4.03
C GLY A 61 -3.43 8.09 3.02
N THR A 62 -3.05 9.24 3.56
CA THR A 62 -2.54 10.36 2.76
C THR A 62 -1.13 10.68 3.24
N SER A 63 -0.15 10.50 2.35
CA SER A 63 1.13 11.16 2.56
C SER A 63 0.98 12.62 2.10
N PRO A 64 1.40 13.62 2.89
CA PRO A 64 1.42 15.00 2.42
C PRO A 64 2.26 15.05 1.14
N LYS A 65 1.57 15.27 0.01
CA LYS A 65 2.11 15.28 -1.35
C LYS A 65 3.37 16.14 -1.43
N GLY A 66 4.52 15.55 -1.76
CA GLY A 66 5.72 16.34 -2.05
C GLY A 66 7.06 15.65 -1.84
N ARG A 67 7.34 14.56 -2.56
CA ARG A 67 8.73 14.28 -2.95
C ARG A 67 8.79 13.94 -4.43
N GLY A 68 8.37 14.94 -5.23
CA GLY A 68 8.97 15.13 -6.52
C GLY A 68 10.37 15.70 -6.30
N ARG A 69 11.38 14.88 -6.53
CA ARG A 69 12.67 15.18 -7.18
C ARG A 69 13.50 13.91 -7.22
#